data_AF-A0A7C4S2R7-F1
#
_entry.id   AF-A0A7C4S2R7-F1
#
_cell.length_a   1.000
_cell.length_b   1.000
_cell.length_c   1.000
_cell.angle_alpha   90.00
_cell.angle_beta   90.00
_cell.angle_gamma   90.00
#
_symmetry.space_group_name_H-M   'P 1'
#
loop_
_entity.id
_entity.type
_entity.pdbx_description
1 polymer ?
#
loop_
_entity_poly.entity_id
_entity_poly.type
_entity_poly.pdbx_seq_one_letter_code
_entity_poly.pdbx_strand_id
1 'polypeptide(L)'
;MKLSGAGNHKSSRLRMMTLLRVGFLALATGIAATASAAPESAGFQNLPRRNWFKRLFFKPSWEQALAECRTPREVCRMVERHVAYREETVDRWTAARDTWQRGAGDCEDFAACVQFMCRELGLGDVTIRLFYPLAAISAGHAVAIGQTERGFWLSSNGSYEECDTLADVEARVARILWCERDKMWSVALADEDVSRLIAGAATLTPVATGSAP
;
A
#
# COMPACT_ATOMS: atom_id res chain seq x y z
N MET A 1 51.14 7.55 29.85
CA MET A 1 51.71 8.87 29.48
C MET A 1 52.00 8.85 27.98
N LYS A 2 51.64 9.92 27.24
CA LYS A 2 51.58 10.10 25.75
C LYS A 2 50.29 9.54 25.09
N LEU A 3 49.25 10.36 24.87
CA LEU A 3 49.00 11.35 23.78
C LEU A 3 48.59 10.66 22.48
N SER A 4 47.30 10.71 22.09
CA SER A 4 46.67 11.74 21.24
C SER A 4 47.08 11.66 19.77
N GLY A 5 46.09 11.53 18.87
CA GLY A 5 46.28 11.56 17.43
C GLY A 5 44.95 11.54 16.66
N ALA A 6 44.25 12.68 16.66
CA ALA A 6 43.15 12.98 15.75
C ALA A 6 43.66 13.36 14.35
N GLY A 7 42.87 13.10 13.30
CA GLY A 7 43.14 13.53 11.93
C GLY A 7 42.07 12.97 10.97
N ASN A 8 40.87 13.54 10.95
CA ASN A 8 40.42 14.73 10.22
C ASN A 8 40.12 14.48 8.73
N HIS A 9 38.85 14.72 8.43
CA HIS A 9 38.15 14.61 7.16
C HIS A 9 38.82 15.42 6.04
N LYS A 10 38.97 14.81 4.86
CA LYS A 10 39.07 15.54 3.59
C LYS A 10 37.84 15.24 2.74
N SER A 11 37.03 16.29 2.61
CA SER A 11 35.89 16.44 1.72
C SER A 11 36.26 16.13 0.29
N SER A 12 35.41 15.35 -0.38
CA SER A 12 35.55 15.08 -1.80
C SER A 12 34.32 15.56 -2.56
N ARG A 13 34.59 16.37 -3.59
CA ARG A 13 33.83 16.54 -4.83
C ARG A 13 32.65 17.51 -4.80
N LEU A 14 33.03 18.78 -4.80
CA LEU A 14 32.34 19.86 -5.51
C LEU A 14 32.23 19.46 -7.01
N ARG A 15 31.03 19.09 -7.47
CA ARG A 15 30.74 18.94 -8.91
C ARG A 15 30.03 20.20 -9.38
N MET A 16 30.81 21.00 -10.09
CA MET A 16 30.43 22.16 -10.88
C MET A 16 29.85 21.70 -12.23
N MET A 17 29.02 22.58 -12.82
CA MET A 17 28.54 22.57 -14.21
C MET A 17 27.38 21.58 -14.49
N THR A 18 26.28 21.90 -15.19
CA THR A 18 26.12 22.84 -16.31
C THR A 18 24.64 23.23 -16.45
N LEU A 19 24.37 24.53 -16.54
CA LEU A 19 23.11 25.10 -17.02
C LEU A 19 22.91 24.74 -18.51
N LEU A 20 21.77 24.14 -18.87
CA LEU A 20 21.29 24.20 -20.25
C LEU A 20 19.82 24.62 -20.27
N ARG A 21 19.60 25.89 -20.59
CA ARG A 21 18.33 26.44 -21.03
C ARG A 21 18.18 26.10 -22.51
N VAL A 22 17.13 25.40 -22.90
CA VAL A 22 16.60 25.46 -24.27
C VAL A 22 15.10 25.65 -24.15
N GLY A 23 14.66 26.85 -24.53
CA GLY A 23 13.26 27.19 -24.68
C GLY A 23 12.67 26.52 -25.92
N PHE A 24 11.39 26.19 -25.86
CA PHE A 24 10.57 25.96 -27.04
C PHE A 24 9.31 26.81 -26.92
N LEU A 25 9.32 27.93 -27.61
CA LEU A 25 8.18 28.77 -27.92
C LEU A 25 8.16 28.93 -29.45
N ALA A 26 7.15 28.36 -30.10
CA ALA A 26 6.67 28.64 -31.45
C ALA A 26 5.57 27.61 -31.74
N LEU A 27 4.53 27.86 -32.53
CA LEU A 27 3.84 29.05 -33.01
C LEU A 27 2.55 28.47 -33.64
N ALA A 28 1.51 29.29 -33.71
CA ALA A 28 0.22 29.03 -34.34
C ALA A 28 0.24 28.28 -35.68
N THR A 29 -0.86 27.59 -36.00
CA THR A 29 -1.71 27.93 -37.17
C THR A 29 -2.98 27.09 -37.15
N GLY A 30 -4.11 27.77 -37.30
CA GLY A 30 -5.40 27.14 -37.54
C GLY A 30 -5.48 26.60 -38.96
N ILE A 31 -6.19 25.48 -39.11
CA ILE A 31 -6.71 25.02 -40.40
C ILE A 31 -8.22 24.98 -40.26
N ALA A 32 -8.88 25.87 -41.01
CA ALA A 32 -10.31 25.86 -41.24
C ALA A 32 -10.71 24.72 -42.18
N ALA A 33 -11.99 24.35 -42.06
CA ALA A 33 -12.66 23.17 -42.58
C ALA A 33 -12.45 22.84 -44.07
N THR A 34 -12.46 21.54 -44.37
CA THR A 34 -13.11 21.00 -45.57
C THR A 34 -14.07 19.90 -45.15
N ALA A 35 -15.36 20.17 -45.29
CA ALA A 35 -16.40 19.15 -45.24
C ALA A 35 -16.29 18.31 -46.51
N SER A 36 -16.11 17.00 -46.35
CA SER A 36 -16.28 16.02 -47.41
C SER A 36 -17.26 14.97 -46.93
N ALA A 37 -18.33 14.79 -47.69
CA ALA A 37 -19.42 13.88 -47.41
C ALA A 37 -19.11 12.46 -47.93
N ALA A 38 -19.61 11.47 -47.16
CA ALA A 38 -19.81 10.04 -47.47
C ALA A 38 -18.54 9.14 -47.52
N PRO A 39 -18.63 7.83 -47.14
CA PRO A 39 -19.83 6.98 -47.07
C PRO A 39 -20.11 6.31 -45.71
N GLU A 40 -21.36 5.84 -45.58
CA GLU A 40 -21.82 4.90 -44.58
C GLU A 40 -20.89 3.69 -44.48
N SER A 41 -20.25 3.52 -43.32
CA SER A 41 -19.53 2.32 -42.98
C SER A 41 -19.88 1.90 -41.56
N ALA A 42 -20.65 0.81 -41.51
CA ALA A 42 -20.65 -0.23 -40.49
C ALA A 42 -20.29 0.20 -39.05
N GLY A 43 -21.34 0.38 -38.23
CA GLY A 43 -21.44 -0.15 -36.88
C GLY A 43 -20.16 -0.34 -36.05
N PHE A 44 -19.41 0.74 -35.79
CA PHE A 44 -18.57 0.78 -34.60
C PHE A 44 -19.47 1.09 -33.40
N GLN A 45 -20.11 0.05 -32.88
CA GLN A 45 -20.82 0.13 -31.61
C GLN A 45 -19.83 0.55 -30.51
N ASN A 46 -20.08 1.73 -29.94
CA ASN A 46 -19.87 2.10 -28.54
C ASN A 46 -18.71 1.39 -27.80
N LEU A 47 -17.47 1.72 -28.15
CA LEU A 47 -16.38 1.59 -27.18
C LEU A 47 -16.45 2.80 -26.22
N PRO A 48 -16.60 2.60 -24.90
CA PRO A 48 -16.81 3.68 -23.95
C PRO A 48 -15.53 4.50 -23.78
N ARG A 49 -15.33 5.52 -24.62
CA ARG A 49 -14.19 6.48 -24.56
C ARG A 49 -14.19 7.39 -23.31
N ARG A 50 -15.06 7.15 -22.32
CA ARG A 50 -15.39 8.15 -21.28
C ARG A 50 -14.91 7.85 -19.85
N ASN A 51 -14.14 6.77 -19.62
CA ASN A 51 -13.74 6.38 -18.25
C ASN A 51 -12.25 6.45 -17.91
N TRP A 52 -11.36 6.78 -18.86
CA TRP A 52 -9.93 6.83 -18.56
C TRP A 52 -9.53 8.07 -17.75
N PHE A 53 -10.06 9.25 -18.08
CA PHE A 53 -9.85 10.48 -17.31
C PHE A 53 -10.41 10.38 -15.89
N LYS A 54 -11.59 9.78 -15.72
CA LYS A 54 -12.16 9.60 -14.37
C LYS A 54 -11.30 8.70 -13.49
N ARG A 55 -10.76 7.61 -14.05
CA ARG A 55 -9.86 6.70 -13.33
C ARG A 55 -8.51 7.32 -12.94
N LEU A 56 -8.05 8.34 -13.66
CA LEU A 56 -6.78 9.01 -13.37
C LEU A 56 -6.91 10.21 -12.44
N PHE A 57 -8.05 10.91 -12.45
CA PHE A 57 -8.20 12.18 -11.73
C PHE A 57 -9.20 12.13 -10.58
N PHE A 58 -9.98 11.06 -10.43
CA PHE A 58 -10.96 10.95 -9.35
C PHE A 58 -10.74 9.69 -8.54
N LYS A 59 -10.54 9.88 -7.24
CA LYS A 59 -10.64 8.81 -6.26
C LYS A 59 -12.09 8.33 -6.19
N PRO A 60 -12.37 7.02 -6.38
CA PRO A 60 -13.73 6.51 -6.22
C PRO A 60 -14.21 6.68 -4.78
N SER A 61 -15.52 6.83 -4.58
CA SER A 61 -16.10 6.69 -3.24
C SER A 61 -15.82 5.29 -2.70
N TRP A 62 -15.95 5.10 -1.39
CA TRP A 62 -15.78 3.79 -0.78
C TRP A 62 -16.69 2.73 -1.44
N GLU A 63 -17.96 3.07 -1.62
CA GLU A 63 -18.98 2.19 -2.23
C GLU A 63 -18.64 1.88 -3.69
N GLN A 64 -18.13 2.86 -4.45
CA GLN A 64 -17.66 2.65 -5.81
C GLN A 64 -16.45 1.71 -5.84
N ALA A 65 -15.49 1.90 -4.92
CA ALA A 65 -14.31 1.06 -4.81
C ALA A 65 -14.69 -0.41 -4.52
N LEU A 66 -15.61 -0.63 -3.58
CA LEU A 66 -16.16 -1.96 -3.30
C LEU A 66 -16.89 -2.55 -4.51
N ALA A 67 -17.74 -1.76 -5.16
CA ALA A 67 -18.49 -2.20 -6.34
C ALA A 67 -17.59 -2.59 -7.52
N GLU A 68 -16.33 -2.11 -7.57
CA GLU A 68 -15.33 -2.47 -8.58
C GLU A 68 -14.48 -3.70 -8.23
N CYS A 69 -14.43 -4.14 -6.97
CA CYS A 69 -13.58 -5.25 -6.53
C CYS A 69 -14.36 -6.57 -6.41
N ARG A 70 -13.77 -7.68 -6.86
CA ARG A 70 -14.34 -9.04 -6.75
C ARG A 70 -13.37 -10.04 -6.14
N THR A 71 -12.10 -9.67 -5.97
CA THR A 71 -11.06 -10.53 -5.43
C THR A 71 -10.17 -9.78 -4.45
N PRO A 72 -9.51 -10.46 -3.49
CA PRO A 72 -8.56 -9.82 -2.58
C PRO A 72 -7.44 -9.06 -3.31
N ARG A 73 -6.97 -9.61 -4.44
CA ARG A 73 -5.96 -8.96 -5.30
C ARG A 73 -6.43 -7.61 -5.85
N GLU A 74 -7.69 -7.51 -6.26
CA GLU A 74 -8.29 -6.26 -6.72
C GLU A 74 -8.47 -5.26 -5.59
N VAL A 75 -8.87 -5.72 -4.39
CA VAL A 75 -8.94 -4.88 -3.20
C VAL A 75 -7.57 -4.29 -2.87
N CYS A 76 -6.53 -5.12 -2.78
CA CYS A 76 -5.16 -4.68 -2.51
C CYS A 76 -4.72 -3.61 -3.51
N ARG A 77 -4.88 -3.89 -4.81
CA ARG A 77 -4.56 -2.95 -5.89
C ARG A 77 -5.39 -1.66 -5.84
N MET A 78 -6.65 -1.75 -5.42
CA MET A 78 -7.54 -0.60 -5.26
C MET A 78 -7.04 0.32 -4.15
N VAL A 79 -6.61 -0.25 -3.03
CA VAL A 79 -5.98 0.47 -1.90
C VAL A 79 -4.64 1.07 -2.32
N GLU A 80 -3.73 0.27 -2.88
CA GLU A 80 -2.39 0.69 -3.33
C GLU A 80 -2.43 1.92 -4.24
N ARG A 81 -3.42 2.00 -5.13
CA ARG A 81 -3.57 3.10 -6.09
C ARG A 81 -4.11 4.40 -5.51
N HIS A 82 -4.87 4.32 -4.42
CA HIS A 82 -5.66 5.45 -3.94
C HIS A 82 -5.31 5.88 -2.52
N VAL A 83 -4.48 5.12 -1.81
CA VAL A 83 -3.95 5.46 -0.50
C VAL A 83 -2.45 5.63 -0.65
N ALA A 84 -1.94 6.81 -0.31
CA ALA A 84 -0.52 7.11 -0.32
C ALA A 84 0.11 6.72 1.03
N TYR A 85 1.23 6.01 1.00
CA TYR A 85 1.96 5.70 2.21
C TYR A 85 2.52 6.98 2.85
N ARG A 86 2.26 7.18 4.14
CA ARG A 86 2.79 8.28 4.95
C ARG A 86 3.06 7.76 6.35
N GLU A 87 4.33 7.78 6.75
CA GLU A 87 4.74 7.47 8.11
C GLU A 87 4.21 8.55 9.06
N GLU A 88 3.45 8.13 10.08
CA GLU A 88 2.95 9.02 11.12
C GLU A 88 3.92 9.08 12.32
N THR A 89 4.04 10.24 12.96
CA THR A 89 4.86 10.40 14.18
C THR A 89 4.29 9.68 15.40
N VAL A 90 3.02 9.29 15.33
CA VAL A 90 2.29 8.59 16.39
C VAL A 90 1.59 7.41 15.72
N ASP A 91 1.81 6.20 16.24
CA ASP A 91 1.15 4.96 15.82
C ASP A 91 -0.34 5.05 16.16
N ARG A 92 -1.12 5.64 15.24
CA ARG A 92 -2.54 5.88 15.39
C ARG A 92 -3.28 5.13 14.29
N TRP A 93 -4.05 4.15 14.73
CA TRP A 93 -4.91 3.38 13.87
C TRP A 93 -6.10 4.22 13.42
N THR A 94 -6.31 4.28 12.10
CA THR A 94 -7.42 5.00 11.49
C THR A 94 -8.46 4.01 10.94
N ALA A 95 -9.73 4.37 11.02
CA ALA A 95 -10.79 3.54 10.44
C ALA A 95 -10.62 3.43 8.93
N ALA A 96 -10.88 2.25 8.36
CA ALA A 96 -10.69 1.97 6.93
C ALA A 96 -11.33 3.01 5.99
N ARG A 97 -12.57 3.43 6.31
CA ARG A 97 -13.30 4.46 5.53
C ARG A 97 -12.65 5.83 5.64
N ASP A 98 -12.08 6.18 6.79
CA ASP A 98 -11.39 7.44 7.01
C ASP A 98 -10.03 7.44 6.30
N THR A 99 -9.27 6.34 6.38
CA THR A 99 -8.04 6.13 5.58
C THR A 99 -8.33 6.24 4.10
N TRP A 100 -9.43 5.64 3.64
CA TRP A 100 -9.89 5.79 2.27
C TRP A 100 -10.27 7.25 1.98
N GLN A 101 -11.08 7.93 2.79
CA GLN A 101 -11.44 9.31 2.50
C GLN A 101 -10.23 10.25 2.46
N ARG A 102 -9.28 10.06 3.39
CA ARG A 102 -8.02 10.81 3.50
C ARG A 102 -7.08 10.53 2.33
N GLY A 103 -7.08 9.30 1.83
CA GLY A 103 -6.16 8.86 0.77
C GLY A 103 -4.70 8.79 1.19
N ALA A 104 -4.45 8.65 2.49
CA ALA A 104 -3.13 8.39 3.03
C ALA A 104 -3.21 7.64 4.36
N GLY A 105 -2.14 6.93 4.71
CA GLY A 105 -1.95 6.20 5.96
C GLY A 105 -0.60 5.46 5.96
N ASP A 106 -0.28 4.79 7.05
CA ASP A 106 0.88 3.91 7.24
C ASP A 106 0.45 2.43 7.22
N CYS A 107 1.30 1.52 7.71
CA CYS A 107 1.14 0.09 7.48
C CYS A 107 -0.17 -0.47 8.07
N GLU A 108 -0.55 -0.04 9.27
CA GLU A 108 -1.76 -0.44 9.99
C GLU A 108 -3.02 0.05 9.29
N ASP A 109 -2.99 1.28 8.79
CA ASP A 109 -4.09 1.90 8.05
C ASP A 109 -4.36 1.15 6.73
N PHE A 110 -3.29 0.75 6.03
CA PHE A 110 -3.41 -0.06 4.82
C PHE A 110 -3.97 -1.45 5.14
N ALA A 111 -3.45 -2.11 6.18
CA ALA A 111 -3.91 -3.43 6.58
C ALA A 111 -5.39 -3.41 6.98
N ALA A 112 -5.81 -2.42 7.77
CA ALA A 112 -7.21 -2.21 8.15
C ALA A 112 -8.10 -1.91 6.93
N CYS A 113 -7.64 -1.07 6.01
CA CYS A 113 -8.38 -0.76 4.80
C CYS A 113 -8.64 -2.02 3.95
N VAL A 114 -7.61 -2.83 3.70
CA VAL A 114 -7.74 -4.09 2.96
C VAL A 114 -8.66 -5.08 3.69
N GLN A 115 -8.46 -5.27 5.00
CA GLN A 115 -9.26 -6.19 5.81
C GLN A 115 -10.75 -5.85 5.74
N PHE A 116 -11.11 -4.59 5.99
CA PHE A 116 -12.50 -4.13 6.01
C PHE A 116 -13.15 -4.22 4.62
N MET A 117 -12.43 -3.86 3.54
CA MET A 117 -12.97 -4.00 2.18
C MET A 117 -13.23 -5.46 1.82
N CYS A 118 -12.29 -6.37 2.12
CA CYS A 118 -12.50 -7.81 1.90
C CYS A 118 -13.70 -8.34 2.69
N ARG A 119 -13.85 -7.90 3.95
CA ARG A 119 -14.98 -8.30 4.81
C ARG A 119 -16.33 -7.80 4.28
N GLU A 120 -16.43 -6.53 3.88
CA GLU A 120 -17.67 -5.98 3.30
C GLU A 120 -18.06 -6.68 1.99
N LEU A 121 -17.09 -7.25 1.26
CA LEU A 121 -17.30 -8.00 0.02
C LEU A 121 -17.51 -9.51 0.24
N GLY A 122 -17.38 -10.00 1.48
CA GLY A 122 -17.46 -11.44 1.77
C GLY A 122 -16.34 -12.26 1.13
N LEU A 123 -15.14 -11.69 0.96
CA LEU A 123 -13.99 -12.32 0.27
C LEU A 123 -13.14 -13.22 1.18
N GLY A 124 -13.77 -13.82 2.20
CA GLY A 124 -13.14 -14.69 3.18
C GLY A 124 -12.54 -13.96 4.38
N ASP A 125 -12.01 -14.75 5.30
CA ASP A 125 -11.41 -14.25 6.54
C ASP A 125 -10.04 -13.63 6.26
N VAL A 126 -9.91 -12.35 6.64
CA VAL A 126 -8.68 -11.58 6.54
C VAL A 126 -8.27 -11.19 7.94
N THR A 127 -7.04 -11.52 8.32
CA THR A 127 -6.47 -11.22 9.62
C THR A 127 -5.36 -10.19 9.47
N ILE A 128 -5.34 -9.19 10.35
CA ILE A 128 -4.19 -8.29 10.47
C ILE A 128 -3.15 -8.95 11.37
N ARG A 129 -1.90 -8.97 10.92
CA ARG A 129 -0.77 -9.45 11.72
C ARG A 129 0.28 -8.37 11.84
N LEU A 130 0.75 -8.14 13.07
CA LEU A 130 1.84 -7.23 13.38
C LEU A 130 3.13 -8.03 13.48
N PHE A 131 4.19 -7.49 12.91
CA PHE A 131 5.53 -8.07 12.91
C PHE A 131 6.54 -7.11 13.50
N TYR A 132 7.40 -7.61 14.39
CA TYR A 132 8.41 -6.80 15.06
C TYR A 132 9.76 -7.52 15.07
N PRO A 133 10.86 -6.89 14.62
CA PRO A 133 12.18 -7.46 14.75
C PRO A 133 12.63 -7.46 16.22
N LEU A 134 13.31 -8.52 16.66
CA LEU A 134 13.82 -8.66 18.03
C LEU A 134 14.99 -7.71 18.33
N ALA A 135 15.80 -7.43 17.31
CA ALA A 135 17.06 -6.70 17.48
C ALA A 135 16.91 -5.17 17.40
N ALA A 136 15.74 -4.66 17.01
CA ALA A 136 15.52 -3.24 16.82
C ALA A 136 14.32 -2.77 17.64
N ILE A 137 14.45 -1.61 18.28
CA ILE A 137 13.33 -0.76 18.69
C ILE A 137 12.77 -0.07 17.43
N SER A 138 12.66 -0.80 16.32
CA SER A 138 12.08 -0.25 15.09
C SER A 138 10.56 -0.33 15.18
N ALA A 139 9.90 0.53 14.40
CA ALA A 139 8.47 0.43 14.16
C ALA A 139 8.13 -0.99 13.70
N GLY A 140 7.05 -1.55 14.24
CA GLY A 140 6.48 -2.79 13.73
C GLY A 140 5.97 -2.60 12.31
N HIS A 141 5.64 -3.71 11.65
CA HIS A 141 5.00 -3.68 10.34
C HIS A 141 3.70 -4.47 10.38
N ALA A 142 2.60 -3.80 10.04
CA ALA A 142 1.29 -4.41 9.93
C ALA A 142 1.03 -4.88 8.49
N VAL A 143 0.46 -6.08 8.37
CA VAL A 143 0.04 -6.64 7.08
C VAL A 143 -1.34 -7.28 7.21
N ALA A 144 -2.10 -7.30 6.11
CA ALA A 144 -3.32 -8.09 6.02
C ALA A 144 -2.98 -9.45 5.38
N ILE A 145 -3.49 -10.53 5.96
CA ILE A 145 -3.27 -11.90 5.49
C ILE A 145 -4.63 -12.57 5.34
N GLY A 146 -4.88 -13.22 4.21
CA GLY A 146 -6.05 -14.08 4.05
C GLY A 146 -5.66 -15.48 3.61
N GLN A 147 -6.53 -16.45 3.90
CA GLN A 147 -6.34 -17.84 3.52
C GLN A 147 -7.03 -18.13 2.17
N THR A 148 -6.43 -19.02 1.39
CA THR A 148 -7.01 -19.61 0.18
C THR A 148 -7.03 -21.13 0.30
N GLU A 149 -7.65 -21.82 -0.64
CA GLU A 149 -7.59 -23.29 -0.71
C GLU A 149 -6.16 -23.83 -0.86
N ARG A 150 -5.22 -23.04 -1.38
CA ARG A 150 -3.86 -23.46 -1.73
C ARG A 150 -2.77 -22.92 -0.81
N GLY A 151 -3.14 -22.10 0.17
CA GLY A 151 -2.17 -21.41 1.02
C GLY A 151 -2.70 -20.08 1.52
N PHE A 152 -1.90 -19.04 1.41
CA PHE A 152 -2.18 -17.70 1.93
C PHE A 152 -2.00 -16.65 0.85
N TRP A 153 -2.54 -15.47 1.08
CA TRP A 153 -2.08 -14.26 0.43
C TRP A 153 -1.75 -13.22 1.49
N LEU A 154 -0.81 -12.34 1.18
CA LEU A 154 -0.44 -11.21 2.03
C LEU A 154 -0.64 -9.90 1.28
N SER A 155 -1.01 -8.87 2.04
CA SER A 155 -0.99 -7.49 1.60
C SER A 155 -0.12 -6.65 2.51
N SER A 156 0.91 -6.03 1.93
CA SER A 156 1.82 -5.11 2.59
C SER A 156 1.75 -3.77 1.88
N ASN A 157 1.23 -2.74 2.54
CA ASN A 157 1.00 -1.41 1.96
C ASN A 157 0.21 -1.46 0.64
N GLY A 158 -0.78 -2.36 0.54
CA GLY A 158 -1.64 -2.52 -0.63
C GLY A 158 -1.07 -3.41 -1.75
N SER A 159 0.20 -3.83 -1.67
CA SER A 159 0.70 -4.89 -2.57
C SER A 159 -0.06 -6.20 -2.33
N TYR A 160 0.00 -7.14 -3.29
CA TYR A 160 -0.62 -8.45 -3.16
C TYR A 160 0.38 -9.55 -3.56
N GLU A 161 0.60 -10.51 -2.68
CA GLU A 161 1.45 -11.68 -2.95
C GLU A 161 0.79 -12.97 -2.46
N GLU A 162 0.84 -14.01 -3.29
CA GLU A 162 0.42 -15.38 -2.92
C GLU A 162 1.58 -16.10 -2.23
N CYS A 163 1.26 -16.88 -1.20
CA CYS A 163 2.19 -17.59 -0.33
C CYS A 163 1.72 -19.02 -0.14
N ASP A 164 2.61 -20.00 -0.18
CA ASP A 164 2.22 -21.40 0.01
C ASP A 164 1.93 -21.69 1.49
N THR A 165 2.75 -21.10 2.38
CA THR A 165 2.64 -21.29 3.84
C THR A 165 2.70 -19.98 4.61
N LEU A 166 2.30 -20.02 5.89
CA LEU A 166 2.48 -18.89 6.80
C LEU A 166 3.98 -18.56 6.98
N ALA A 167 4.86 -19.57 6.98
CA ALA A 167 6.30 -19.36 7.05
C ALA A 167 6.84 -18.57 5.85
N ASP A 168 6.20 -18.67 4.67
CA ASP A 168 6.55 -17.86 3.50
C ASP A 168 6.09 -16.41 3.64
N VAL A 169 4.94 -16.18 4.30
CA VAL A 169 4.50 -14.82 4.67
C VAL A 169 5.54 -14.20 5.61
N GLU A 170 5.94 -14.92 6.66
CA GLU A 170 6.94 -14.45 7.62
C GLU A 170 8.29 -14.16 6.94
N ALA A 171 8.73 -15.03 6.02
CA ALA A 171 9.96 -14.81 5.27
C ALA A 171 9.89 -13.57 4.35
N ARG A 172 8.71 -13.25 3.79
CA ARG A 172 8.50 -12.02 3.02
C ARG A 172 8.56 -10.78 3.90
N VAL A 173 7.86 -10.80 5.03
CA VAL A 173 7.85 -9.67 5.97
C VAL A 173 9.22 -9.43 6.59
N ALA A 174 9.97 -10.49 6.91
CA ALA A 174 11.35 -10.36 7.40
C ALA A 174 12.26 -9.61 6.39
N ARG A 175 12.09 -9.84 5.08
CA ARG A 175 12.80 -9.08 4.04
C ARG A 175 12.40 -7.60 4.00
N ILE A 176 11.12 -7.29 4.21
CA ILE A 176 10.61 -5.92 4.29
C ILE A 176 11.23 -5.20 5.48
N LEU A 177 11.32 -5.89 6.63
CA LEU A 177 11.90 -5.37 7.87
C LEU A 177 13.43 -5.45 7.93
N TRP A 178 14.08 -5.94 6.87
CA TRP A 178 15.53 -6.17 6.82
C TRP A 178 16.08 -6.97 8.01
N CYS A 179 15.35 -8.00 8.45
CA CYS A 179 15.75 -8.90 9.52
C CYS A 179 15.71 -10.38 9.11
N GLU A 180 16.26 -11.25 9.94
CA GLU A 180 16.12 -12.69 9.79
C GLU A 180 14.75 -13.14 10.33
N ARG A 181 14.14 -14.16 9.71
CA ARG A 181 12.80 -14.64 10.09
C ARG A 181 12.72 -15.08 11.55
N ASP A 182 13.74 -15.77 12.05
CA ASP A 182 13.84 -16.22 13.45
C ASP A 182 14.24 -15.09 14.42
N LYS A 183 14.51 -13.89 13.89
CA LYS A 183 14.78 -12.66 14.65
C LYS A 183 13.59 -11.71 14.61
N MET A 184 12.39 -12.24 14.47
CA MET A 184 11.13 -11.51 14.41
C MET A 184 10.08 -12.23 15.26
N TRP A 185 9.24 -11.48 15.95
CA TRP A 185 8.01 -12.03 16.55
C TRP A 185 6.80 -11.42 15.84
N SER A 186 5.67 -12.11 15.93
CA SER A 186 4.43 -11.65 15.33
C SER A 186 3.22 -11.94 16.20
N VAL A 187 2.18 -11.13 16.04
CA VAL A 187 0.89 -11.31 16.70
C VAL A 187 -0.22 -11.10 15.69
N ALA A 188 -1.12 -12.08 15.60
CA ALA A 188 -2.37 -11.94 14.85
C ALA A 188 -3.38 -11.19 15.72
N LEU A 189 -4.05 -10.18 15.15
CA LEU A 189 -5.06 -9.40 15.84
C LEU A 189 -6.44 -9.97 15.53
N ALA A 190 -7.27 -10.11 16.57
CA ALA A 190 -8.69 -10.35 16.39
C ALA A 190 -9.39 -9.08 15.87
N ASP A 191 -10.55 -9.23 15.22
CA ASP A 191 -11.36 -8.11 14.72
C ASP A 191 -11.73 -7.12 15.84
N GLU A 192 -11.96 -7.63 17.05
CA GLU A 192 -12.24 -6.80 18.22
C GLU A 192 -11.03 -5.97 18.65
N ASP A 193 -9.81 -6.52 18.55
CA ASP A 193 -8.58 -5.80 18.89
C ASP A 193 -8.27 -4.71 17.86
N VAL A 194 -8.46 -5.00 16.56
CA VAL A 194 -8.37 -3.98 15.51
C VAL A 194 -9.36 -2.84 15.75
N SER A 195 -10.61 -3.18 16.10
CA SER A 195 -11.65 -2.19 16.40
C SER A 195 -11.31 -1.34 17.63
N ARG A 196 -10.73 -1.94 18.67
CA ARG A 196 -10.25 -1.24 19.87
C ARG A 196 -9.10 -0.30 19.56
N LEU A 197 -8.12 -0.74 18.78
CA LEU A 197 -6.99 0.09 18.36
C LEU A 197 -7.48 1.32 17.57
N ILE A 198 -8.38 1.12 16.60
CA ILE A 198 -9.01 2.22 15.84
C ILE A 198 -9.78 3.18 16.76
N ALA A 199 -10.43 2.66 17.81
CA ALA A 199 -11.11 3.49 18.81
C ALA A 199 -10.15 4.20 19.78
N GLY A 200 -8.83 4.00 19.65
CA GLY A 200 -7.80 4.60 20.51
C GLY A 200 -7.62 3.89 21.86
N ALA A 201 -8.11 2.65 22.01
CA ALA A 201 -7.88 1.86 23.21
C ALA A 201 -6.50 1.17 23.11
N ALA A 202 -5.61 1.47 24.07
CA ALA A 202 -4.21 1.05 24.05
C ALA A 202 -3.96 -0.41 24.48
N THR A 203 -4.99 -1.21 24.76
CA THR A 203 -4.82 -2.54 25.35
C THR A 203 -5.19 -3.63 24.36
N LEU A 204 -4.17 -4.31 23.84
CA LEU A 204 -4.33 -5.54 23.07
C LEU A 204 -4.58 -6.71 24.02
N THR A 205 -5.56 -7.56 23.69
CA THR A 205 -5.67 -8.88 24.34
C THR A 205 -4.83 -9.85 23.54
N PRO A 206 -3.75 -10.44 24.09
CA PRO A 206 -2.96 -11.40 23.33
C PRO A 206 -3.84 -12.60 22.94
N VAL A 207 -4.03 -12.82 21.63
CA VAL A 207 -4.54 -14.11 21.15
C VAL A 207 -3.38 -15.09 21.24
N ALA A 208 -3.54 -16.16 22.02
CA ALA A 208 -2.53 -17.21 22.13
C ALA A 208 -2.29 -17.82 20.74
N THR A 209 -1.23 -17.38 20.07
CA THR A 209 -0.75 -18.03 18.85
C THR A 209 0.10 -19.21 19.29
N GLY A 210 -0.48 -20.40 19.19
CA GLY A 210 0.23 -21.64 19.49
C GLY A 210 1.36 -21.85 18.48
N SER A 211 2.56 -21.38 18.81
CA SER A 211 3.84 -21.98 18.40
C SER A 211 5.02 -21.22 19.02
N ALA A 212 5.37 -21.60 20.25
CA ALA A 212 6.75 -21.58 20.74
C ALA A 212 7.30 -23.03 20.62
N PRO A 213 8.62 -23.22 20.47
CA PRO A 213 9.26 -24.36 19.78
C PRO A 213 8.89 -25.76 20.27
#